data_AF-A0A6N9E357-F1
#
_entry.id   AF-A0A6N9E357-F1
#
_cell.length_a   1.000
_cell.length_b   1.000
_cell.length_c   1.000
_cell.angle_alpha   90.00
_cell.angle_beta   90.00
_cell.angle_gamma   90.00
#
_symmetry.space_group_name_H-M   'P 1'
#
loop_
_entity.id
_entity.type
_entity.pdbx_description
1 polymer ?
#
loop_
_entity_poly.entity_id
_entity_poly.type
_entity_poly.pdbx_seq_one_letter_code
_entity_poly.pdbx_strand_id
1 'polypeptide(L)'
;MPLNIKDADTQALAKRLANLTGESLTQAAKQAVRERLAQVEKTRRALRLADELDYIALNCANLPRRDKRSAEQIVGYDKRGLPV
;
A
#
# COMPACT_ATOMS: atom_id res chain seq x y z
N MET A 1 -27.78 6.09 5.02
CA MET A 1 -28.80 5.88 3.97
C MET A 1 -28.71 4.43 3.48
N PRO A 2 -29.82 3.75 3.17
CA PRO A 2 -29.77 2.42 2.56
C PRO A 2 -29.19 2.51 1.14
N LEU A 3 -28.27 1.61 0.82
CA LEU A 3 -27.73 1.45 -0.53
C LEU A 3 -28.80 0.82 -1.42
N ASN A 4 -29.34 1.58 -2.39
CA ASN A 4 -30.32 1.06 -3.34
C ASN A 4 -29.62 0.64 -4.64
N ILE A 5 -29.45 -0.66 -4.84
CA ILE A 5 -28.84 -1.21 -6.06
C ILE A 5 -29.94 -1.68 -7.01
N LYS A 6 -30.17 -0.90 -8.08
CA LYS A 6 -31.14 -1.19 -9.16
C LYS A 6 -30.52 -1.99 -10.31
N ASP A 7 -29.68 -2.96 -9.98
CA ASP A 7 -28.97 -3.79 -10.93
C ASP A 7 -29.25 -5.27 -10.61
N ALA A 8 -29.83 -5.99 -11.56
CA ALA A 8 -30.30 -7.36 -11.35
C ALA A 8 -29.14 -8.35 -11.14
N ASP A 9 -28.03 -8.13 -11.85
CA ASP A 9 -26.85 -8.99 -11.77
C ASP A 9 -26.16 -8.86 -10.41
N THR A 10 -26.04 -7.63 -9.89
CA THR A 10 -25.48 -7.37 -8.57
C THR A 10 -26.33 -8.02 -7.47
N GLN A 11 -27.66 -7.97 -7.60
CA GLN A 11 -28.56 -8.65 -6.67
C GLN A 11 -28.40 -10.18 -6.75
N ALA A 12 -28.25 -10.74 -7.95
CA ALA A 12 -28.04 -12.18 -8.14
C ALA A 12 -26.70 -12.64 -7.53
N LEU A 13 -25.62 -11.88 -7.75
CA LEU A 13 -24.31 -12.14 -7.16
C LEU A 13 -24.34 -12.08 -5.63
N ALA A 14 -24.95 -11.05 -5.07
CA ALA A 14 -25.07 -10.89 -3.61
C ALA A 14 -25.90 -12.03 -2.99
N LYS A 15 -27.00 -12.44 -3.64
CA LYS A 15 -27.80 -13.60 -3.20
C LYS A 15 -27.01 -14.90 -3.25
N ARG A 16 -26.27 -15.13 -4.34
CA ARG A 16 -25.43 -16.31 -4.49
C ARG A 16 -24.36 -16.36 -3.40
N LEU A 17 -23.71 -15.22 -3.13
CA LEU A 17 -22.71 -15.12 -2.07
C LEU A 17 -23.33 -15.43 -0.71
N ALA A 18 -24.45 -14.79 -0.36
CA ALA A 18 -25.17 -15.05 0.88
C ALA A 18 -25.55 -16.53 1.06
N ASN A 19 -26.04 -17.18 0.00
CA ASN A 19 -26.38 -18.60 0.04
C ASN A 19 -25.16 -19.51 0.25
N LEU A 20 -24.01 -19.15 -0.33
CA LEU A 20 -22.77 -19.91 -0.18
C LEU A 20 -22.13 -19.72 1.20
N THR A 21 -22.26 -18.53 1.79
CA THR A 21 -21.67 -18.21 3.10
C THR A 21 -22.61 -18.48 4.28
N GLY A 22 -23.90 -18.71 4.02
CA GLY A 22 -24.92 -18.82 5.07
C GLY A 22 -25.24 -17.50 5.77
N GLU A 23 -24.81 -16.38 5.19
CA GLU A 23 -25.01 -15.04 5.74
C GLU A 23 -26.29 -14.40 5.21
N SER A 24 -26.76 -13.32 5.85
CA SER A 24 -27.82 -12.51 5.27
C SER A 24 -27.30 -11.74 4.05
N LEU A 25 -28.20 -11.41 3.11
CA LEU A 25 -27.86 -10.64 1.91
C LEU A 25 -27.10 -9.34 2.25
N THR A 26 -27.49 -8.67 3.32
CA THR A 26 -26.83 -7.44 3.78
C THR A 26 -25.43 -7.70 4.32
N GLN A 27 -25.20 -8.79 5.06
CA GLN A 27 -23.88 -9.12 5.59
C GLN A 27 -22.93 -9.54 4.47
N ALA A 28 -23.37 -10.44 3.58
CA ALA A 28 -22.60 -10.86 2.41
C ALA A 28 -22.21 -9.66 1.53
N ALA A 29 -23.14 -8.76 1.24
CA ALA A 29 -22.86 -7.55 0.45
C ALA A 29 -21.89 -6.60 1.18
N LYS A 30 -22.10 -6.38 2.49
CA LYS A 30 -21.22 -5.53 3.30
C LYS A 30 -19.78 -6.08 3.35
N GLN A 31 -19.64 -7.39 3.51
CA GLN A 31 -18.35 -8.04 3.61
C GLN A 31 -17.61 -8.02 2.26
N ALA A 32 -18.30 -8.34 1.16
CA ALA A 32 -17.73 -8.25 -0.19
C ALA A 32 -17.21 -6.84 -0.52
N VAL A 33 -17.99 -5.80 -0.18
CA VAL A 33 -17.57 -4.40 -0.37
C VAL A 33 -16.36 -4.07 0.50
N ARG A 34 -16.36 -4.48 1.77
CA ARG A 34 -15.23 -4.26 2.68
C ARG A 34 -13.95 -4.90 2.18
N GLU A 35 -14.01 -6.16 1.74
CA GLU A 35 -12.85 -6.88 1.22
C GLU A 35 -12.30 -6.23 -0.04
N ARG A 36 -13.17 -5.86 -0.98
CA ARG A 36 -12.74 -5.18 -2.21
C ARG A 36 -12.13 -3.82 -1.90
N LEU A 37 -12.72 -3.06 -0.98
CA LEU A 37 -12.20 -1.76 -0.57
C LEU A 37 -10.81 -1.91 0.05
N ALA A 38 -10.63 -2.84 1.00
CA ALA A 38 -9.35 -3.09 1.64
C ALA A 38 -8.25 -3.46 0.63
N GLN A 39 -8.58 -4.26 -0.39
CA GLN A 39 -7.63 -4.63 -1.45
C GLN A 39 -7.22 -3.40 -2.28
N VAL A 40 -8.19 -2.58 -2.70
CA VAL A 40 -7.93 -1.36 -3.48
C VAL A 40 -7.11 -0.35 -2.68
N GLU A 41 -7.41 -0.18 -1.40
CA GLU A 41 -6.67 0.72 -0.50
C GLU A 41 -5.23 0.27 -0.30
N LYS A 42 -4.99 -1.04 -0.11
CA LYS A 42 -3.62 -1.59 -0.03
C LYS A 42 -2.81 -1.30 -1.28
N THR A 43 -3.36 -1.57 -2.46
CA THR A 43 -2.67 -1.29 -3.73
C THR A 43 -2.39 0.20 -3.90
N ARG A 44 -3.37 1.07 -3.62
CA ARG A 44 -3.18 2.52 -3.70
C ARG A 44 -2.14 3.03 -2.72
N ARG A 45 -2.09 2.48 -1.49
CA ARG A 45 -1.09 2.87 -0.49
C ARG A 45 0.31 2.44 -0.90
N ALA A 46 0.47 1.24 -1.48
CA ALA A 46 1.75 0.77 -1.98
C ALA A 46 2.28 1.66 -3.12
N LEU A 47 1.42 2.04 -4.08
CA LEU A 47 1.80 2.98 -5.14
C LEU A 47 2.24 4.33 -4.57
N ARG A 48 1.48 4.89 -3.61
CA ARG A 48 1.84 6.15 -2.95
C ARG A 48 3.18 6.09 -2.22
N LEU A 49 3.50 4.97 -1.58
CA LEU A 49 4.79 4.80 -0.91
C LEU A 49 5.94 4.75 -1.91
N ALA A 50 5.77 4.07 -3.05
CA ALA A 50 6.78 4.06 -4.10
C ALA A 50 7.01 5.48 -4.64
N ASP A 51 5.95 6.23 -4.95
CA ASP A 51 6.03 7.62 -5.41
C ASP A 51 6.74 8.52 -4.38
N GLU A 52 6.46 8.32 -3.09
CA GLU A 52 7.09 9.07 -1.99
C GLU A 52 8.58 8.74 -1.85
N LEU A 53 8.96 7.46 -1.94
CA LEU A 53 10.35 7.03 -1.90
C LEU A 53 11.14 7.56 -3.10
N ASP A 54 10.55 7.53 -4.29
CA ASP A 54 11.17 8.08 -5.51
C ASP A 54 11.36 9.59 -5.40
N TYR A 55 10.36 10.31 -4.86
CA TYR A 55 10.48 11.74 -4.58
C TYR A 55 11.67 12.03 -3.64
N ILE A 56 11.80 11.30 -2.54
CA ILE A 56 12.92 11.46 -1.60
C ILE A 56 14.25 11.15 -2.28
N ALA A 57 14.34 10.03 -3.02
CA ALA A 57 15.56 9.60 -3.69
C ALA A 57 16.04 10.64 -4.72
N LEU A 58 15.14 11.14 -5.57
CA LEU A 58 15.44 12.17 -6.57
C LEU A 58 15.84 13.49 -5.91
N ASN A 59 15.15 13.88 -4.83
CA ASN A 59 15.50 15.07 -4.08
C ASN A 59 16.91 14.97 -3.47
N CYS A 60 17.24 13.84 -2.84
CA CYS A 60 18.58 13.59 -2.29
C CYS A 60 19.66 13.56 -3.38
N ALA A 61 19.38 12.93 -4.54
CA ALA A 61 20.32 12.84 -5.65
C ALA A 61 20.67 14.21 -6.27
N ASN A 62 19.74 15.17 -6.21
CA ASN A 62 19.93 16.52 -6.74
C ASN A 62 20.71 17.45 -5.80
N LEU A 63 21.01 17.03 -4.56
CA LEU A 63 21.75 17.86 -3.62
C LEU A 63 23.25 17.94 -3.99
N PRO A 64 23.91 19.10 -3.80
CA PRO A 64 25.32 19.26 -4.11
C PRO A 64 26.20 18.40 -3.18
N ARG A 65 27.19 17.70 -3.76
CA ARG A 65 28.16 16.92 -3.00
C ARG A 65 29.15 17.84 -2.27
N ARG A 66 28.90 18.06 -0.97
CA ARG A 66 29.73 18.90 -0.09
C ARG A 66 30.97 18.18 0.46
N ASP A 67 30.88 16.86 0.64
CA ASP A 67 31.99 16.03 1.10
C ASP A 67 32.33 14.98 0.03
N LYS A 68 33.60 14.95 -0.36
CA LYS A 68 34.12 14.05 -1.39
C LYS A 68 34.76 12.80 -0.82
N ARG A 69 34.91 12.69 0.50
CA ARG A 69 35.39 11.49 1.18
C ARG A 69 34.53 10.28 0.80
N SER A 70 35.16 9.11 0.77
CA SER A 70 34.43 7.84 0.63
C SER A 70 33.64 7.52 1.89
N ALA A 71 32.71 6.55 1.81
CA ALA A 71 31.95 6.12 2.97
C ALA A 71 32.88 5.66 4.12
N GLU A 72 33.95 4.94 3.79
CA GLU A 72 34.94 4.45 4.75
C GLU A 72 35.71 5.59 5.42
N GLN A 73 36.09 6.62 4.64
CA GLN A 73 36.77 7.82 5.16
C GLN A 73 35.86 8.71 6.01
N ILE A 74 34.55 8.70 5.75
CA ILE A 74 33.55 9.42 6.57
C ILE A 74 33.32 8.67 7.88
N VAL A 75 33.22 7.34 7.81
CA VAL A 75 33.05 6.46 8.97
C VAL A 75 34.29 6.49 9.87
N GLY A 76 35.50 6.54 9.29
CA GLY A 76 36.75 6.71 10.04
C GLY A 76 37.18 5.48 10.82
N TYR A 77 36.69 4.30 10.46
CA TYR A 77 37.08 3.03 11.06
C TYR A 77 37.73 2.11 10.01
N ASP A 78 38.76 1.37 10.43
CA ASP A 78 39.34 0.31 9.61
C ASP A 78 38.39 -0.89 9.50
N LYS A 79 38.77 -1.90 8.71
CA LYS A 79 37.98 -3.13 8.51
C LYS A 79 37.75 -3.94 9.79
N ARG A 80 38.43 -3.61 10.90
CA ARG A 80 38.30 -4.25 12.21
C ARG A 80 37.50 -3.40 13.20
N GLY A 81 36.99 -2.24 12.78
CA GLY A 81 36.22 -1.34 13.63
C GLY A 81 37.10 -0.51 14.57
N LEU A 82 38.38 -0.33 14.27
CA LEU A 82 39.27 0.55 15.04
C LEU A 82 39.34 1.94 14.39
N PRO A 83 39.33 3.04 15.18
CA PRO A 83 39.49 4.38 14.63
C PRO A 83 40.83 4.49 13.89
N VAL A 84 40.80 5.13 12.72
CA VAL A 84 42.00 5.48 11.92
C VAL A 84 42.25 6.98 11.91
#